data_AF-A0A8H3WZI8-F1
#
_entry.id   AF-A0A8H3WZI8-F1
#
_cell.length_a   1.000
_cell.length_b   1.000
_cell.length_c   1.000
_cell.angle_alpha   90.00
_cell.angle_beta   90.00
_cell.angle_gamma   90.00
#
_symmetry.space_group_name_H-M   'P 1'
#
loop_
_entity.id
_entity.type
_entity.pdbx_description
1 polymer ?
#
loop_
_entity_poly.entity_id
_entity_poly.type
_entity_poly.pdbx_seq_one_letter_code
_entity_poly.pdbx_strand_id
1 'polypeptide(L)'
;MKSYKNNKIAKDNKIANAQNNFNISKSQYLIAMNNFNKAKIQYFAELDYLFNIASTSEDYSKAFEVLQRIQNKGDDWTKGQTKNKLKKRLLCGFGCQQNINEARKLIEEAAKLGHSHARIWSNQYHLIDDFGASEVIKNKMV
;
A
#
# COMPACT_ATOMS: atom_id res chain seq x y z
N MET A 1 49.84 32.37 28.94
CA MET A 1 48.62 32.98 28.36
C MET A 1 48.45 32.77 26.83
N LYS A 2 49.51 32.84 26.00
CA LYS A 2 49.38 32.64 24.53
C LYS A 2 48.92 31.23 24.10
N SER A 3 49.32 30.14 24.77
CA SER A 3 48.95 28.77 24.37
C SER A 3 47.46 28.43 24.60
N TYR A 4 46.82 29.01 25.62
CA TYR A 4 45.39 28.83 25.89
C TYR A 4 44.49 29.49 24.83
N LYS A 5 44.86 30.68 24.33
CA LYS A 5 44.12 31.38 23.27
C LYS A 5 44.19 30.62 21.94
N ASN A 6 45.36 30.10 21.55
CA ASN A 6 45.51 29.35 20.30
C ASN A 6 44.75 28.01 20.31
N ASN A 7 44.67 27.32 21.45
CA ASN A 7 43.90 26.08 21.59
C ASN A 7 42.38 26.33 21.53
N LYS A 8 41.91 27.46 22.08
CA LYS A 8 40.50 27.88 21.98
C LYS A 8 40.11 28.18 20.51
N ILE A 9 40.91 28.98 19.80
CA ILE A 9 40.68 29.33 18.38
C ILE A 9 40.66 28.07 17.49
N ALA A 10 41.56 27.12 17.72
CA ALA A 10 41.59 25.87 16.96
C ALA A 10 40.35 24.97 17.23
N LYS A 11 39.82 24.97 18.47
CA LYS A 11 38.58 24.25 18.81
C LYS A 11 37.34 24.95 18.22
N ASP A 12 37.29 26.27 18.29
CA ASP A 12 36.18 27.06 17.75
C ASP A 12 36.09 26.89 16.22
N ASN A 13 37.22 26.82 15.50
CA ASN A 13 37.26 26.50 14.07
C ASN A 13 36.77 25.07 13.75
N LYS A 14 37.07 24.08 14.61
CA LYS A 14 36.55 22.72 14.45
C LYS A 14 35.05 22.65 14.66
N ILE A 15 34.53 23.40 15.63
CA ILE A 15 33.09 23.49 15.90
C ILE A 15 32.37 24.14 14.71
N ALA A 16 32.89 25.25 14.17
CA ALA A 16 32.32 25.92 13.01
C ALA A 16 32.28 25.01 11.77
N ASN A 17 33.37 24.29 11.50
CA ASN A 17 33.40 23.31 10.40
C ASN A 17 32.41 22.17 10.59
N ALA A 18 32.28 21.64 11.81
CA ALA A 18 31.31 20.60 12.13
C ALA A 18 29.86 21.10 11.95
N GLN A 19 29.56 22.32 12.38
CA GLN A 19 28.25 22.96 12.18
C GLN A 19 27.93 23.15 10.69
N ASN A 20 28.91 23.60 9.90
CA ASN A 20 28.74 23.73 8.45
C ASN A 20 28.44 22.37 7.79
N ASN A 21 29.22 21.34 8.11
CA ASN A 21 29.00 19.98 7.59
C ASN A 21 27.65 19.40 8.00
N PHE A 22 27.23 19.64 9.25
CA PHE A 22 25.91 19.25 9.73
C PHE A 22 24.80 19.93 8.92
N ASN A 23 24.90 21.25 8.69
CA ASN A 23 23.90 22.00 7.93
C ASN A 23 23.83 21.53 6.46
N ILE A 24 24.97 21.26 5.83
CA ILE A 24 25.03 20.70 4.47
C ILE A 24 24.34 19.33 4.43
N SER A 25 24.70 18.44 5.35
CA SER A 25 24.13 17.08 5.40
C SER A 25 22.62 17.11 5.64
N LYS A 26 22.16 17.99 6.54
CA LYS A 26 20.72 18.21 6.79
C LYS A 26 20.00 18.71 5.54
N SER A 27 20.59 19.67 4.82
CA SER A 27 20.02 20.19 3.58
C SER A 27 19.88 19.09 2.51
N GLN A 28 20.92 18.28 2.31
CA GLN A 28 20.89 17.14 1.39
C GLN A 28 19.82 16.12 1.76
N TYR A 29 19.70 15.79 3.05
CA TYR A 29 18.65 14.90 3.55
C TYR A 29 17.25 15.44 3.23
N LEU A 30 16.99 16.73 3.47
CA LEU A 30 15.69 17.34 3.21
C LEU A 30 15.35 17.34 1.70
N ILE A 31 16.33 17.62 0.84
CA ILE A 31 16.15 17.57 -0.62
C ILE A 31 15.83 16.14 -1.08
N ALA A 32 16.59 15.15 -0.60
CA ALA A 32 16.35 13.75 -0.93
C ALA A 32 14.97 13.27 -0.45
N MET A 33 14.58 13.65 0.76
CA MET A 33 13.26 13.31 1.31
C MET A 33 12.12 13.94 0.50
N ASN A 34 12.27 15.19 0.06
CA ASN A 34 11.30 15.84 -0.81
C ASN A 34 11.16 15.13 -2.16
N ASN A 35 12.29 14.77 -2.78
CA ASN A 35 12.28 14.03 -4.06
C ASN A 35 11.67 12.64 -3.92
N PHE A 36 12.00 11.92 -2.84
CA PHE A 36 11.39 10.64 -2.51
C PHE A 36 9.87 10.75 -2.33
N ASN A 37 9.41 11.76 -1.59
CA ASN A 37 7.98 11.98 -1.37
C ASN A 37 7.24 12.28 -2.67
N LYS A 38 7.82 13.09 -3.57
CA LYS A 38 7.25 13.34 -4.90
C LYS A 38 7.12 12.06 -5.71
N ALA A 39 8.20 11.26 -5.79
CA ALA A 39 8.18 9.99 -6.51
C ALA A 39 7.18 8.99 -5.90
N LYS A 40 7.06 8.97 -4.56
CA LYS A 40 6.09 8.13 -3.85
C LYS A 40 4.64 8.53 -4.18
N ILE A 41 4.33 9.83 -4.17
CA ILE A 41 3.01 10.34 -4.54
C ILE A 41 2.67 9.94 -5.97
N GLN A 42 3.60 10.13 -6.91
CA GLN A 42 3.40 9.74 -8.30
C GLN A 42 3.16 8.23 -8.43
N TYR A 43 3.99 7.41 -7.77
CA TYR A 43 3.80 5.96 -7.76
C TYR A 43 2.42 5.54 -7.23
N PHE A 44 1.95 6.17 -6.14
CA PHE A 44 0.63 5.85 -5.58
C PHE A 44 -0.51 6.29 -6.51
N ALA A 45 -0.39 7.45 -7.17
CA ALA A 45 -1.36 7.89 -8.16
C ALA A 45 -1.48 6.91 -9.34
N GLU A 46 -0.35 6.42 -9.86
CA GLU A 46 -0.33 5.42 -10.94
C GLU A 46 -0.88 4.06 -10.49
N LEU A 47 -0.60 3.65 -9.24
CA LEU A 47 -1.19 2.43 -8.67
C LEU A 47 -2.71 2.54 -8.56
N ASP A 48 -3.23 3.66 -8.08
CA ASP A 48 -4.67 3.88 -7.94
C ASP A 48 -5.34 3.94 -9.32
N TYR A 49 -4.70 4.58 -10.30
CA TYR A 49 -5.15 4.55 -11.69
C TYR A 49 -5.21 3.12 -12.25
N LEU A 50 -4.14 2.34 -12.08
CA LEU A 50 -4.09 0.95 -12.51
C LEU A 50 -5.14 0.08 -11.81
N PHE A 51 -5.36 0.27 -10.51
CA PHE A 51 -6.42 -0.40 -9.74
C PHE A 51 -7.80 -0.08 -10.30
N ASN A 52 -8.07 1.19 -10.61
CA ASN A 52 -9.36 1.63 -11.14
C ASN A 52 -9.62 1.01 -12.53
N ILE A 53 -8.65 1.09 -13.44
CA ILE A 53 -8.75 0.48 -14.77
C ILE A 53 -8.98 -1.05 -14.68
N ALA A 54 -8.21 -1.75 -13.85
CA ALA A 54 -8.39 -3.19 -13.65
C ALA A 54 -9.76 -3.53 -13.01
N SER A 55 -10.25 -2.68 -12.11
CA SER A 55 -11.52 -2.89 -11.41
C SER A 55 -12.76 -2.72 -12.30
N THR A 56 -12.66 -1.95 -13.38
CA THR A 56 -13.75 -1.70 -14.34
C THR A 56 -13.56 -2.45 -15.66
N SER A 57 -12.45 -3.18 -15.83
CA SER A 57 -12.18 -3.93 -17.05
C SER A 57 -13.16 -5.08 -17.25
N GLU A 58 -13.69 -5.19 -18.47
CA GLU A 58 -14.51 -6.29 -18.96
C GLU A 58 -13.68 -7.58 -19.19
N ASP A 59 -12.38 -7.45 -19.41
CA ASP A 59 -11.45 -8.58 -19.44
C ASP A 59 -11.15 -9.02 -18.01
N TYR A 60 -12.01 -9.90 -17.50
CA TYR A 60 -11.91 -10.37 -16.13
C TYR A 60 -10.62 -11.13 -15.85
N SER A 61 -10.06 -11.84 -16.82
CA SER A 61 -8.83 -12.62 -16.65
C SER A 61 -7.64 -11.69 -16.48
N LYS A 62 -7.51 -10.70 -17.37
CA LYS A 62 -6.45 -9.68 -17.27
C LYS A 62 -6.61 -8.80 -16.03
N ALA A 63 -7.84 -8.43 -15.70
CA ALA A 63 -8.13 -7.70 -14.47
C ALA A 63 -7.68 -8.48 -13.23
N PHE A 64 -7.95 -9.77 -13.17
CA PHE A 64 -7.53 -10.62 -12.06
C PHE A 64 -6.01 -10.68 -11.92
N GLU A 65 -5.29 -10.90 -13.03
CA GLU A 65 -3.82 -10.89 -13.05
C GLU A 65 -3.25 -9.57 -12.53
N VAL A 66 -3.74 -8.43 -13.04
CA VAL A 66 -3.26 -7.11 -12.64
C VAL A 66 -3.49 -6.87 -11.15
N LEU A 67 -4.71 -7.15 -10.66
CA LEU A 67 -5.04 -6.99 -9.25
C LEU A 67 -4.15 -7.87 -8.35
N GLN A 68 -3.85 -9.11 -8.77
CA GLN A 68 -2.92 -9.98 -8.04
C GLN A 68 -1.51 -9.39 -7.94
N ARG A 69 -1.03 -8.73 -9.01
CA ARG A 69 0.29 -8.09 -9.02
C ARG A 69 0.37 -6.89 -8.09
N ILE A 70 -0.72 -6.14 -7.91
CA ILE A 70 -0.73 -4.91 -7.11
C ILE A 70 -1.28 -5.08 -5.68
N GLN A 71 -1.81 -6.24 -5.29
CA GLN A 71 -2.51 -6.44 -4.00
C GLN A 71 -1.71 -6.10 -2.73
N ASN A 72 -0.38 -6.10 -2.81
CA ASN A 72 0.51 -5.77 -1.69
C ASN A 72 1.30 -4.48 -1.95
N LYS A 73 0.85 -3.64 -2.88
CA LYS A 73 1.48 -2.37 -3.28
C LYS A 73 0.63 -1.19 -2.81
N GLY A 74 1.26 -0.02 -2.70
CA GLY A 74 0.60 1.21 -2.25
C GLY A 74 0.52 1.33 -0.74
N ASP A 75 -0.38 2.19 -0.27
CA ASP A 75 -0.73 2.31 1.13
C ASP A 75 -1.74 1.22 1.55
N ASP A 76 -2.12 1.22 2.82
CA ASP A 76 -3.02 0.20 3.36
C ASP A 76 -4.45 0.33 2.83
N TRP A 77 -4.85 1.53 2.39
CA TRP A 77 -6.13 1.75 1.73
C TRP A 77 -6.14 1.06 0.36
N THR A 78 -5.16 1.31 -0.51
CA THR A 78 -5.07 0.68 -1.85
C THR A 78 -4.96 -0.85 -1.74
N LYS A 79 -4.17 -1.36 -0.79
CA LYS A 79 -4.07 -2.81 -0.52
C LYS A 79 -5.43 -3.39 -0.11
N GLY A 80 -6.11 -2.75 0.84
CA GLY A 80 -7.42 -3.20 1.33
C GLY A 80 -8.46 -3.26 0.22
N GLN A 81 -8.51 -2.22 -0.62
CA GLN A 81 -9.43 -2.16 -1.77
C GLN A 81 -9.12 -3.26 -2.80
N THR A 82 -7.84 -3.44 -3.14
CA THR A 82 -7.40 -4.46 -4.09
C THR A 82 -7.75 -5.87 -3.61
N LYS A 83 -7.45 -6.18 -2.34
CA LYS A 83 -7.77 -7.48 -1.74
C LYS A 83 -9.26 -7.75 -1.71
N ASN A 84 -10.08 -6.75 -1.39
CA ASN A 84 -11.53 -6.88 -1.45
C ASN A 84 -12.05 -7.14 -2.88
N LYS A 85 -11.48 -6.50 -3.91
CA LYS A 85 -11.81 -6.78 -5.32
C LYS A 85 -11.40 -8.17 -5.76
N LEU A 86 -10.18 -8.60 -5.43
CA LEU A 86 -9.69 -9.96 -5.72
C LEU A 86 -10.56 -11.03 -5.07
N LYS A 87 -10.88 -10.86 -3.79
CA LYS A 87 -11.77 -11.77 -3.07
C LYS A 87 -13.12 -11.92 -3.77
N LYS A 88 -13.73 -10.82 -4.24
CA LYS A 88 -15.00 -10.91 -4.97
C LYS A 88 -14.85 -11.79 -6.20
N ARG A 89 -13.78 -11.61 -6.99
CA ARG A 89 -13.49 -12.44 -8.18
C ARG A 89 -13.29 -13.91 -7.83
N LEU A 90 -12.53 -14.21 -6.78
CA LEU A 90 -12.28 -15.58 -6.31
C LEU A 90 -13.53 -16.28 -5.78
N LEU A 91 -14.46 -15.55 -5.17
CA LEU A 91 -15.73 -16.13 -4.71
C LEU A 91 -16.66 -16.54 -5.86
N CYS A 92 -16.59 -15.89 -7.01
CA CYS A 92 -17.48 -16.18 -8.16
C CYS A 92 -16.77 -16.82 -9.36
N GLY A 93 -15.44 -16.91 -9.35
CA GLY A 93 -14.65 -17.43 -10.48
C GLY A 93 -14.60 -16.49 -11.69
N PHE A 94 -14.68 -15.16 -11.51
CA PHE A 94 -14.60 -14.23 -12.64
C PHE A 94 -13.17 -13.92 -13.04
N GLY A 95 -12.78 -14.45 -14.20
CA GLY A 95 -11.42 -14.32 -14.73
C GLY A 95 -10.39 -15.20 -14.02
N CYS A 96 -10.87 -16.14 -13.19
CA CYS A 96 -10.05 -17.07 -12.41
C CYS A 96 -10.87 -18.29 -12.01
N GLN A 97 -10.22 -19.36 -11.59
CA GLN A 97 -10.92 -20.47 -10.94
C GLN A 97 -11.45 -20.02 -9.57
N GLN A 98 -12.69 -20.40 -9.24
CA GLN A 98 -13.26 -20.12 -7.92
C GLN A 98 -12.35 -20.71 -6.82
N ASN A 99 -12.04 -19.91 -5.80
CA ASN A 99 -11.23 -20.35 -4.67
C ASN A 99 -11.64 -19.61 -3.39
N ILE A 100 -12.48 -20.30 -2.61
CA ILE A 100 -13.08 -19.76 -1.38
C ILE A 100 -12.04 -19.57 -0.28
N ASN A 101 -11.06 -20.47 -0.18
CA ASN A 101 -10.01 -20.40 0.84
C ASN A 101 -9.12 -19.17 0.64
N GLU A 102 -8.69 -18.91 -0.59
CA GLU A 102 -7.89 -17.72 -0.90
C GLU A 102 -8.73 -16.44 -0.75
N ALA A 103 -10.00 -16.47 -1.15
CA ALA A 103 -10.92 -15.35 -0.92
C ALA A 103 -11.07 -15.01 0.58
N ARG A 104 -11.15 -16.04 1.44
CA ARG A 104 -11.24 -15.88 2.90
C ARG A 104 -10.00 -15.19 3.45
N LYS A 105 -8.81 -15.67 3.09
CA LYS A 105 -7.54 -15.07 3.48
C LYS A 105 -7.45 -13.59 3.07
N LEU A 106 -7.82 -13.26 1.84
CA LEU A 106 -7.81 -11.88 1.35
C LEU A 106 -8.79 -10.96 2.10
N ILE A 107 -9.96 -11.47 2.52
CA ILE A 107 -10.87 -10.72 3.38
C ILE A 107 -10.24 -10.41 4.73
N GLU A 108 -9.63 -11.41 5.36
CA GLU A 108 -9.03 -11.24 6.68
C GLU A 108 -7.88 -10.25 6.63
N GLU A 109 -7.05 -10.32 5.59
CA GLU A 109 -6.00 -9.35 5.34
C GLU A 109 -6.56 -7.94 5.09
N ALA A 110 -7.60 -7.80 4.25
CA ALA A 110 -8.24 -6.51 4.01
C ALA A 110 -8.88 -5.94 5.29
N ALA A 111 -9.50 -6.78 6.12
CA ALA A 111 -10.08 -6.38 7.40
C ALA A 111 -9.00 -5.90 8.38
N LYS A 112 -7.84 -6.57 8.43
CA LYS A 112 -6.66 -6.14 9.22
C LYS A 112 -6.11 -4.79 8.75
N LEU A 113 -6.23 -4.49 7.46
CA LEU A 113 -5.89 -3.19 6.86
C LEU A 113 -6.98 -2.12 7.07
N GLY A 114 -8.04 -2.41 7.84
CA GLY A 114 -9.11 -1.45 8.14
C GLY A 114 -10.21 -1.35 7.07
N HIS A 115 -10.25 -2.23 6.08
CA HIS A 115 -11.27 -2.20 5.04
C HIS A 115 -12.66 -2.59 5.59
N SER A 116 -13.54 -1.61 5.76
CA SER A 116 -14.85 -1.74 6.42
C SER A 116 -15.72 -2.86 5.85
N HIS A 117 -15.87 -2.93 4.52
CA HIS A 117 -16.68 -3.98 3.89
C HIS A 117 -16.09 -5.38 4.07
N ALA A 118 -14.76 -5.50 4.19
CA ALA A 118 -14.14 -6.81 4.38
C ALA A 118 -14.40 -7.29 5.82
N ARG A 119 -14.32 -6.39 6.80
CA ARG A 119 -14.71 -6.66 8.19
C ARG A 119 -16.18 -7.06 8.30
N ILE A 120 -17.09 -6.31 7.67
CA ILE A 120 -18.52 -6.64 7.66
C ILE A 120 -18.75 -8.01 7.01
N TRP A 121 -18.11 -8.28 5.87
CA TRP A 121 -18.23 -9.55 5.17
C TRP A 121 -17.73 -10.72 6.01
N SER A 122 -16.56 -10.58 6.64
CA SER A 122 -16.02 -11.60 7.54
C SER A 122 -17.03 -11.91 8.65
N ASN A 123 -17.54 -10.89 9.33
CA ASN A 123 -18.51 -11.08 10.40
C ASN A 123 -19.81 -11.75 9.93
N GLN A 124 -20.30 -11.39 8.74
CA GLN A 124 -21.56 -11.94 8.22
C GLN A 124 -21.42 -13.39 7.73
N TYR A 125 -20.29 -13.74 7.11
CA TYR A 125 -20.11 -15.02 6.41
C TYR A 125 -19.11 -15.98 7.06
N HIS A 126 -18.53 -15.66 8.23
CA HIS A 126 -17.49 -16.50 8.86
C HIS A 126 -17.90 -17.94 9.15
N LEU A 127 -19.17 -18.17 9.48
CA LEU A 127 -19.73 -19.50 9.77
C LEU A 127 -20.36 -20.19 8.54
N ILE A 128 -20.31 -19.55 7.37
CA ILE A 128 -20.91 -20.08 6.14
C ILE A 128 -19.80 -20.75 5.32
N ASP A 129 -20.06 -21.99 4.90
CA ASP A 129 -19.08 -22.83 4.19
C ASP A 129 -18.59 -22.19 2.89
N ASP A 130 -19.50 -21.62 2.10
CA ASP A 130 -19.16 -20.96 0.84
C ASP A 130 -18.63 -19.53 1.01
N PHE A 131 -18.54 -19.05 2.26
CA PHE A 131 -18.08 -17.72 2.65
C PHE A 131 -18.79 -16.56 1.91
N GLY A 132 -20.05 -16.76 1.54
CA GLY A 132 -20.86 -15.79 0.80
C GLY A 132 -20.66 -15.82 -0.70
N ALA A 133 -20.07 -16.89 -1.26
CA ALA A 133 -19.94 -17.07 -2.70
C ALA A 133 -21.30 -17.05 -3.41
N SER A 134 -22.29 -17.77 -2.89
CA SER A 134 -23.65 -17.83 -3.44
C SER A 134 -24.31 -16.44 -3.45
N GLU A 135 -24.06 -15.61 -2.43
CA GLU A 135 -24.58 -14.24 -2.38
C GLU A 135 -23.93 -13.34 -3.44
N VAL A 136 -22.61 -13.43 -3.64
CA VAL A 136 -21.92 -12.66 -4.69
C VAL A 136 -22.45 -13.04 -6.07
N ILE A 137 -22.66 -14.33 -6.30
CA ILE A 137 -23.17 -14.85 -7.58
C ILE A 137 -24.60 -14.35 -7.80
N LYS A 138 -25.47 -14.45 -6.78
CA LYS A 138 -26.86 -13.97 -6.84
C LYS A 138 -26.96 -12.48 -7.14
N ASN A 139 -26.20 -11.64 -6.44
CA ASN A 139 -26.25 -10.18 -6.58
C ASN A 139 -25.64 -9.62 -7.88
N LYS A 140 -25.04 -10.48 -8.72
CA LYS A 140 -24.52 -10.10 -10.04
C LYS A 140 -25.35 -10.67 -11.21
N MET A 141 -26.38 -11.48 -10.90
CA MET A 141 -27.41 -11.91 -11.86
C MET A 141 -28.59 -10.93 -11.95
N VAL A 142 -28.48 -9.77 -11.30
CA VAL A 142 -29.43 -8.64 -11.34
C VAL A 142 -28.65 -7.41 -11.81
#